data_AF-A0A5C6C2X5-F1
#
_entry.id   AF-A0A5C6C2X5-F1
#
_cell.length_a   1.000
_cell.length_b   1.000
_cell.length_c   1.000
_cell.angle_alpha   90.00
_cell.angle_beta   90.00
_cell.angle_gamma   90.00
#
_symmetry.space_group_name_H-M   'P 1'
#
loop_
_entity.id
_entity.type
_entity.pdbx_description
1 polymer ?
#
loop_
_entity_poly.entity_id
_entity_poly.type
_entity_poly.pdbx_seq_one_letter_code
_entity_poly.pdbx_strand_id
1 'polypeptide(L)'
;MQKLQFSILDLLIGTAVFAFGCAALRGHSPIWESAMVTGTFVLLSLASFGACYSEGQTRSFRTAFAIVGWVFFILPRVPSTKGILSGLLTTTTLFYSLTEHLCPEAFTRDASGVINGVSGKIVHSYYAISECFTALIVGLLGGVLAICLRARRESRIRKQGIDGD
;
A
#
# COMPACT_ATOMS: atom_id res chain seq x y z
N MET A 1 -26.46 -16.42 2.36
CA MET A 1 -25.49 -15.39 1.92
C MET A 1 -25.32 -14.39 3.04
N GLN A 2 -24.25 -14.48 3.83
CA GLN A 2 -23.95 -13.42 4.81
C GLN A 2 -23.57 -12.18 4.01
N LYS A 3 -24.44 -11.16 4.05
CA LYS A 3 -24.13 -9.85 3.45
C LYS A 3 -22.86 -9.37 4.14
N LEU A 4 -21.84 -9.02 3.36
CA LEU A 4 -20.69 -8.25 3.84
C LEU A 4 -21.25 -6.96 4.43
N GLN A 5 -21.52 -6.97 5.73
CA GLN A 5 -21.87 -5.76 6.45
C GLN A 5 -20.55 -5.01 6.61
N PHE A 6 -20.21 -4.25 5.56
CA PHE A 6 -19.18 -3.24 5.68
C PHE A 6 -19.62 -2.29 6.78
N SER A 7 -18.91 -2.35 7.90
CA SER A 7 -19.10 -1.38 8.96
C SER A 7 -18.80 -0.01 8.39
N ILE A 8 -19.69 0.96 8.61
CA ILE A 8 -19.45 2.36 8.23
C ILE A 8 -18.11 2.84 8.79
N LEU A 9 -17.74 2.32 9.97
CA LEU A 9 -16.48 2.58 10.63
C LEU A 9 -15.26 2.11 9.80
N ASP A 10 -15.32 0.94 9.15
CA ASP A 10 -14.23 0.46 8.28
C ASP A 10 -14.06 1.36 7.05
N LEU A 11 -15.18 1.79 6.46
CA LEU A 11 -15.16 2.73 5.33
C LEU A 11 -14.53 4.07 5.76
N LEU A 12 -14.88 4.54 6.95
CA LEU A 12 -14.42 5.82 7.49
C LEU A 12 -12.92 5.78 7.84
N ILE A 13 -12.45 4.66 8.39
CA ILE A 13 -11.02 4.43 8.61
C ILE A 13 -10.28 4.34 7.26
N GLY A 14 -10.81 3.57 6.30
CA GLY A 14 -10.19 3.42 4.98
C GLY A 14 -10.04 4.74 4.25
N THR A 15 -11.10 5.56 4.26
CA THR A 15 -11.09 6.90 3.67
C THR A 15 -10.19 7.87 4.43
N ALA A 16 -10.13 7.81 5.76
CA ALA A 16 -9.21 8.62 6.56
C ALA A 16 -7.74 8.29 6.25
N VAL A 17 -7.39 7.01 6.15
CA VAL A 17 -6.03 6.57 5.75
C VAL A 17 -5.71 7.03 4.32
N PHE A 18 -6.66 6.92 3.41
CA PHE A 18 -6.48 7.38 2.03
C PHE A 18 -6.28 8.90 1.95
N ALA A 19 -7.12 9.67 2.64
CA ALA A 19 -7.02 11.13 2.72
C ALA A 19 -5.70 11.57 3.37
N PHE A 20 -5.25 10.88 4.42
CA PHE A 20 -3.95 11.10 5.05
C PHE A 20 -2.80 10.82 4.08
N GLY A 21 -2.90 9.76 3.28
CA GLY A 21 -2.03 9.47 2.13
C GLY A 21 -1.91 10.63 1.15
N CYS A 22 -3.05 11.12 0.66
CA CYS A 22 -3.11 12.24 -0.26
C CYS A 22 -2.59 13.55 0.38
N ALA A 23 -2.88 13.79 1.66
CA ALA A 23 -2.39 14.96 2.39
C ALA A 23 -0.87 14.95 2.53
N ALA A 24 -0.28 13.79 2.85
CA ALA A 24 1.17 13.64 2.93
C ALA A 24 1.86 13.78 1.57
N LEU A 25 1.22 13.30 0.48
CA LEU A 25 1.71 13.53 -0.88
C LEU A 25 1.68 15.02 -1.25
N ARG A 26 0.80 15.82 -0.66
CA ARG A 26 0.74 17.27 -0.90
C ARG A 26 1.78 18.04 -0.10
N GLY A 27 2.07 17.63 1.13
CA GLY A 27 3.05 18.27 2.00
C GLY A 27 4.37 17.52 2.02
N HIS A 28 5.35 17.88 1.19
CA HIS A 28 6.64 17.15 1.08
C HIS A 28 7.59 17.30 2.30
N SER A 29 7.08 17.49 3.51
CA SER A 29 7.96 17.74 4.66
C SER A 29 8.73 16.47 5.08
N PRO A 30 9.96 16.62 5.61
CA PRO A 30 10.72 15.50 6.18
C PRO A 30 9.95 14.78 7.31
N ILE A 31 9.08 15.52 8.01
CA ILE A 31 8.23 14.98 9.07
C ILE A 31 7.21 13.99 8.49
N TRP A 32 6.63 14.30 7.32
CA TRP A 32 5.67 13.45 6.63
C TRP A 32 6.29 12.13 6.17
N GLU A 33 7.52 12.17 5.68
CA GLU A 33 8.27 10.96 5.33
C GLU A 33 8.43 10.05 6.55
N SER A 34 8.91 10.59 7.67
CA SER A 34 9.07 9.80 8.90
C SER A 34 7.74 9.26 9.42
N ALA A 35 6.69 10.09 9.42
CA ALA A 35 5.37 9.72 9.90
C ALA A 35 4.74 8.61 9.05
N MET A 36 4.90 8.66 7.73
CA MET A 36 4.39 7.62 6.81
C MET A 36 5.13 6.31 6.95
N VAL A 37 6.45 6.35 7.05
CA VAL A 37 7.28 5.16 7.23
C VAL A 37 6.95 4.50 8.57
N THR A 38 6.96 5.28 9.66
CA THR A 38 6.63 4.77 11.01
C THR A 38 5.18 4.28 11.08
N GLY A 39 4.23 5.02 10.51
CA GLY A 39 2.82 4.61 10.47
C GLY A 39 2.60 3.30 9.72
N THR A 40 3.21 3.17 8.54
CA THR A 40 3.15 1.93 7.74
C THR A 40 3.78 0.76 8.49
N PHE A 41 4.92 0.98 9.13
CA PHE A 41 5.59 -0.03 9.95
C PHE A 41 4.70 -0.47 11.11
N VAL A 42 4.14 0.48 11.87
CA VAL A 42 3.23 0.20 12.99
C VAL A 42 2.01 -0.58 12.51
N LEU A 43 1.38 -0.18 11.41
CA LEU A 43 0.22 -0.88 10.85
C LEU A 43 0.55 -2.31 10.42
N LEU A 44 1.68 -2.53 9.75
CA LEU A 44 2.14 -3.85 9.36
C LEU A 44 2.49 -4.72 10.57
N SER A 45 3.15 -4.17 11.58
CA SER A 45 3.42 -4.85 12.85
C SER A 45 2.12 -5.22 13.57
N LEU A 46 1.17 -4.29 13.66
CA LEU A 46 -0.13 -4.54 14.29
C LEU A 46 -0.91 -5.61 13.54
N ALA A 47 -0.84 -5.62 12.21
CA ALA A 47 -1.42 -6.68 11.39
C ALA A 47 -0.75 -8.03 11.63
N SER A 48 0.58 -8.07 11.76
CA SER A 48 1.33 -9.28 12.11
C SER A 48 0.95 -9.81 13.49
N PHE A 49 0.93 -8.97 14.53
CA PHE A 49 0.47 -9.36 15.87
C PHE A 49 -0.99 -9.78 15.84
N GLY A 50 -1.83 -9.01 15.16
CA GLY A 50 -3.24 -9.31 14.97
C GLY A 50 -3.46 -10.65 14.29
N ALA A 51 -2.56 -11.09 13.41
CA ALA A 51 -2.60 -12.40 12.76
C ALA A 51 -2.19 -13.56 13.71
N CYS A 52 -1.27 -13.31 14.64
CA CYS A 52 -0.86 -14.28 15.67
C CYS A 52 -1.97 -14.54 16.70
N TYR A 53 -2.69 -13.50 17.12
CA TYR A 53 -3.72 -13.61 18.16
C TYR A 53 -5.14 -13.84 17.61
N SER A 54 -5.37 -13.71 16.31
CA SER A 54 -6.69 -13.93 15.73
C SER A 54 -6.99 -15.42 15.50
N GLU A 55 -8.07 -15.90 16.10
CA GLU A 55 -8.66 -17.19 15.76
C GLU A 55 -9.73 -17.03 14.65
N GLY A 56 -10.00 -18.11 13.90
CA GLY A 56 -11.13 -18.16 12.98
C GLY A 56 -10.96 -17.42 11.64
N GLN A 57 -12.03 -16.74 11.20
CA GLN A 57 -12.16 -16.23 9.82
C GLN A 57 -11.24 -15.05 9.51
N THR A 58 -10.92 -14.25 10.52
CA THR A 58 -10.09 -13.04 10.44
C THR A 58 -8.60 -13.32 10.26
N ARG A 59 -8.13 -14.54 10.59
CA ARG A 59 -6.71 -14.90 10.53
C ARG A 59 -6.15 -14.83 9.12
N SER A 60 -6.85 -15.42 8.14
CA SER A 60 -6.37 -15.49 6.76
C SER A 60 -6.21 -14.11 6.10
N PHE A 61 -7.10 -13.17 6.43
CA PHE A 61 -6.99 -11.79 5.96
C PHE A 61 -5.75 -11.12 6.53
N ARG A 62 -5.59 -11.15 7.86
CA ARG A 62 -4.48 -10.48 8.55
C ARG A 62 -3.13 -11.06 8.15
N THR A 63 -3.04 -12.38 7.99
CA THR A 63 -1.81 -13.02 7.50
C THR A 63 -1.47 -12.59 6.09
N ALA A 64 -2.45 -12.58 5.17
CA ALA A 64 -2.19 -12.20 3.78
C ALA A 64 -1.82 -10.72 3.67
N PHE A 65 -2.54 -9.84 4.37
CA PHE A 65 -2.22 -8.42 4.45
C PHE A 65 -0.81 -8.18 4.98
N ALA A 66 -0.46 -8.83 6.10
CA ALA A 66 0.85 -8.69 6.70
C ALA A 66 1.95 -9.21 5.77
N ILE A 67 1.82 -10.42 5.23
CA ILE A 67 2.84 -11.03 4.35
C ILE A 67 3.05 -10.17 3.11
N VAL A 68 1.97 -9.83 2.38
CA VAL A 68 2.05 -9.06 1.14
C VAL A 68 2.57 -7.64 1.42
N GLY A 69 2.06 -7.00 2.47
CA GLY A 69 2.49 -5.66 2.87
C GLY A 69 3.96 -5.61 3.29
N TRP A 70 4.43 -6.57 4.08
CA TRP A 70 5.85 -6.68 4.45
C TRP A 70 6.75 -6.94 3.25
N VAL A 71 6.35 -7.85 2.36
CA VAL A 71 7.09 -8.11 1.12
C VAL A 71 7.23 -6.81 0.34
N PHE A 72 6.14 -6.10 0.05
CA PHE A 72 6.19 -4.82 -0.69
C PHE A 72 6.93 -3.71 0.05
N PHE A 73 6.92 -3.69 1.38
CA PHE A 73 7.64 -2.70 2.17
C PHE A 73 9.15 -2.96 2.17
N ILE A 74 9.59 -4.21 2.27
CA ILE A 74 11.01 -4.57 2.31
C ILE A 74 11.62 -4.58 0.91
N LEU A 75 10.86 -5.00 -0.10
CA LEU A 75 11.37 -5.27 -1.45
C LEU A 75 12.17 -4.10 -2.06
N PRO A 76 11.74 -2.82 -1.97
CA PRO A 76 12.49 -1.72 -2.58
C PRO A 76 13.76 -1.32 -1.82
N ARG A 77 13.86 -1.71 -0.54
CA ARG A 77 15.04 -1.45 0.29
C ARG A 77 16.20 -2.40 -0.02
N VAL A 78 15.91 -3.51 -0.70
CA VAL A 78 16.93 -4.48 -1.10
C VAL A 78 17.63 -3.98 -2.38
N PRO A 79 18.95 -3.70 -2.35
CA PRO A 79 19.65 -3.17 -3.54
C PRO A 79 19.60 -4.12 -4.74
N SER A 80 19.50 -5.43 -4.51
CA SER A 80 19.45 -6.46 -5.55
C SER A 80 18.17 -6.47 -6.37
N THR A 81 17.08 -5.83 -5.91
CA THR A 81 15.78 -5.88 -6.60
C THR A 81 15.53 -4.69 -7.53
N LYS A 82 16.41 -3.68 -7.51
CA LYS A 82 16.30 -2.45 -8.31
C LYS A 82 16.08 -2.73 -9.81
N GLY A 83 16.75 -3.76 -10.36
CA GLY A 83 16.60 -4.14 -11.77
C GLY A 83 15.25 -4.76 -12.12
N ILE A 84 14.66 -5.56 -11.24
CA ILE A 84 13.40 -6.28 -11.50
C ILE A 84 12.20 -5.35 -11.28
N LEU A 85 12.25 -4.52 -10.23
CA LEU A 85 11.18 -3.59 -9.89
C LEU A 85 11.06 -2.41 -10.85
N SER A 86 12.16 -1.97 -11.46
CA SER A 86 12.15 -0.91 -12.47
C SER A 86 11.23 -1.25 -13.66
N GLY A 87 11.05 -2.54 -13.97
CA GLY A 87 10.14 -3.00 -15.03
C GLY A 87 8.70 -3.25 -14.57
N LEU A 88 8.49 -3.68 -13.31
CA LEU A 88 7.16 -3.98 -12.79
C LEU A 88 6.41 -2.73 -12.28
N LEU A 89 7.13 -1.73 -11.81
CA LEU A 89 6.55 -0.46 -11.36
C LEU A 89 6.41 0.47 -12.56
N THR A 90 5.44 0.19 -13.42
CA THR A 90 4.83 1.20 -14.33
C THR A 90 4.39 2.44 -13.54
N THR A 91 4.23 2.31 -12.22
CA THR A 91 4.09 3.39 -11.26
C THR A 91 5.23 4.40 -11.30
N THR A 92 6.49 4.03 -11.53
CA THR A 92 7.59 5.03 -11.56
C THR A 92 7.45 5.98 -12.75
N THR A 93 7.07 5.47 -13.93
CA THR A 93 6.86 6.29 -15.11
C THR A 93 5.59 7.12 -15.01
N LEU A 94 4.48 6.51 -14.55
CA LEU A 94 3.24 7.24 -14.25
C LEU A 94 3.45 8.32 -13.19
N PHE A 95 4.23 8.02 -12.16
CA PHE A 95 4.52 8.95 -11.09
C PHE A 95 5.40 10.08 -11.60
N TYR A 96 6.40 9.82 -12.45
CA TYR A 96 7.19 10.87 -13.09
C TYR A 96 6.30 11.86 -13.86
N SER A 97 5.36 11.34 -14.66
CA SER A 97 4.39 12.15 -15.38
C SER A 97 3.43 12.92 -14.47
N LEU A 98 3.01 12.32 -13.35
CA LEU A 98 2.14 12.97 -12.36
C LEU A 98 2.88 14.04 -11.55
N THR A 99 4.13 13.81 -11.15
CA THR A 99 4.93 14.78 -10.40
C THR A 99 5.18 16.05 -11.20
N GLU A 100 5.34 15.94 -12.51
CA GLU A 100 5.48 17.09 -13.40
C GLU A 100 4.26 18.03 -13.32
N HIS A 101 3.06 17.46 -13.16
CA HIS A 101 1.82 18.24 -13.03
C HIS A 101 1.51 18.67 -11.59
N LEU A 102 1.85 17.85 -10.60
CA LEU A 102 1.46 18.05 -9.20
C LEU A 102 2.36 19.04 -8.46
N CYS A 103 3.64 19.14 -8.81
CA CYS A 103 4.61 19.96 -8.07
C CYS A 103 5.60 20.67 -9.02
N PRO A 104 5.18 21.76 -9.67
CA PRO A 104 6.09 22.58 -10.46
C PRO A 104 7.24 23.18 -9.61
N GLU A 105 7.06 23.30 -8.29
CA GLU A 105 8.07 23.81 -7.36
C GLU A 105 9.23 22.84 -7.09
N ALA A 106 9.09 21.55 -7.42
CA ALA A 106 10.16 20.58 -7.25
C ALA A 106 11.32 20.80 -8.25
N PHE A 107 11.08 21.58 -9.29
CA PHE A 107 12.05 21.95 -10.31
C PHE A 107 12.73 23.25 -9.90
N THR A 108 14.04 23.19 -9.65
CA THR A 108 14.82 24.40 -9.40
C THR A 108 14.99 25.15 -10.72
N ARG A 109 14.32 26.30 -10.86
CA ARG A 109 14.60 27.27 -11.93
C ARG A 109 15.68 28.25 -11.48
N ASP A 110 16.63 28.55 -12.35
CA ASP A 110 17.48 29.72 -12.15
C ASP A 110 16.74 31.02 -12.45
N ALA A 111 17.41 32.15 -12.20
CA ALA A 111 16.94 33.48 -12.53
C ALA A 111 16.64 33.68 -14.03
N SER A 112 17.13 32.79 -14.91
CA SER A 112 16.84 32.82 -16.35
C SER A 112 15.59 32.00 -16.75
N GLY A 113 14.99 31.27 -15.80
CA GLY A 113 13.83 30.42 -16.02
C GLY A 113 14.16 29.02 -16.56
N VAL A 114 15.44 28.66 -16.66
CA VAL A 114 15.89 27.34 -17.12
C VAL A 114 15.81 26.35 -15.96
N ILE A 115 15.29 25.15 -16.24
CA ILE A 115 15.15 24.06 -15.27
C ILE A 115 16.52 23.41 -15.08
N ASN A 116 17.18 23.66 -13.94
CA ASN A 116 18.52 23.16 -13.65
C ASN A 116 18.54 21.74 -13.06
N GLY A 117 17.37 21.10 -12.99
CA GLY A 117 17.22 19.73 -12.51
C GLY A 117 16.17 19.63 -11.40
N VAL A 118 15.99 18.40 -10.93
CA VAL A 118 15.09 18.08 -9.82
C VAL A 118 15.93 17.92 -8.56
N SER A 119 15.53 18.56 -7.47
CA SER A 119 16.22 18.40 -6.19
C SER A 119 16.12 16.94 -5.74
N GLY A 120 17.22 16.19 -5.81
CA GLY A 120 17.23 14.75 -5.50
C GLY A 120 16.71 14.42 -4.10
N LYS A 121 16.87 15.34 -3.13
CA LYS A 121 16.30 15.18 -1.79
C LYS A 121 14.76 15.13 -1.79
N ILE A 122 14.12 15.99 -2.59
CA ILE A 122 12.65 16.04 -2.69
C ILE A 122 12.15 14.75 -3.35
N VAL A 123 12.79 14.33 -4.44
CA VAL A 123 12.43 13.08 -5.15
C VAL A 123 12.51 11.86 -4.23
N HIS A 124 13.54 11.79 -3.39
CA HIS A 124 13.68 10.68 -2.43
C HIS A 124 12.53 10.60 -1.43
N SER A 125 12.11 11.74 -0.85
CA SER A 125 10.99 11.76 0.11
C SER A 125 9.67 11.37 -0.55
N TYR A 126 9.39 11.86 -1.77
CA TYR A 126 8.21 11.47 -2.52
C TYR A 126 8.18 9.97 -2.83
N TYR A 127 9.33 9.44 -3.25
CA TYR A 127 9.47 8.03 -3.56
C TYR A 127 9.17 7.16 -2.33
N ALA A 128 9.77 7.49 -1.17
CA ALA A 128 9.52 6.80 0.08
C ALA A 128 8.03 6.80 0.51
N ILE A 129 7.35 7.95 0.37
CA ILE A 129 5.91 8.06 0.68
C ILE A 129 5.08 7.19 -0.28
N SER A 130 5.40 7.23 -1.58
CA SER A 130 4.69 6.46 -2.61
C SER A 130 4.84 4.94 -2.44
N GLU A 131 6.02 4.48 -2.01
CA GLU A 131 6.28 3.06 -1.72
C GLU A 131 5.49 2.58 -0.50
N CYS A 132 5.45 3.39 0.57
CA CYS A 132 4.66 3.09 1.76
C CYS A 132 3.17 2.98 1.40
N PHE A 133 2.65 3.93 0.62
CA PHE A 133 1.26 3.93 0.20
C PHE A 133 0.92 2.73 -0.69
N THR A 134 1.79 2.41 -1.64
CA THR A 134 1.62 1.25 -2.52
C THR A 134 1.63 -0.06 -1.72
N ALA A 135 2.54 -0.20 -0.74
CA ALA A 135 2.59 -1.37 0.13
C ALA A 135 1.28 -1.56 0.91
N LEU A 136 0.66 -0.48 1.41
CA LEU A 136 -0.62 -0.54 2.10
C LEU A 136 -1.75 -0.95 1.14
N ILE A 137 -1.83 -0.38 -0.07
CA ILE A 137 -2.85 -0.73 -1.06
C ILE A 137 -2.73 -2.20 -1.47
N VAL A 138 -1.52 -2.64 -1.82
CA VAL A 138 -1.29 -4.02 -2.29
C VAL A 138 -1.50 -5.02 -1.15
N GLY A 139 -1.10 -4.67 0.08
CA GLY A 139 -1.44 -5.43 1.28
C GLY A 139 -2.95 -5.59 1.45
N LEU A 140 -3.71 -4.50 1.30
CA LEU A 140 -5.18 -4.50 1.42
C LEU A 140 -5.83 -5.38 0.35
N LEU A 141 -5.38 -5.26 -0.91
CA LEU A 141 -5.83 -6.14 -2.00
C LEU A 141 -5.50 -7.62 -1.72
N GLY A 142 -4.31 -7.92 -1.20
CA GLY A 142 -3.91 -9.27 -0.81
C GLY A 142 -4.81 -9.86 0.28
N GLY A 143 -5.18 -9.04 1.28
CA GLY A 143 -6.15 -9.41 2.29
C GLY A 143 -7.52 -9.73 1.70
N VAL A 144 -8.07 -8.85 0.85
CA VAL A 144 -9.37 -9.04 0.19
C VAL A 144 -9.37 -10.31 -0.67
N LEU A 145 -8.30 -10.54 -1.44
CA LEU A 145 -8.15 -11.74 -2.27
C LEU A 145 -8.18 -13.02 -1.41
N ALA A 146 -7.51 -13.02 -0.26
CA ALA A 146 -7.51 -14.16 0.66
C ALA A 146 -8.93 -14.49 1.19
N ILE A 147 -9.74 -13.47 1.48
CA ILE A 147 -11.16 -13.65 1.87
C ILE A 147 -11.94 -14.28 0.71
N CYS A 148 -11.79 -13.75 -0.51
CA CYS A 148 -12.48 -14.24 -1.71
C CYS A 148 -12.14 -15.71 -2.03
N LEU A 149 -10.85 -16.07 -1.98
CA LEU A 149 -10.38 -17.43 -2.23
C LEU A 149 -10.94 -18.42 -1.20
N ARG A 150 -11.01 -18.01 0.07
CA ARG A 150 -11.60 -18.82 1.13
C ARG A 150 -13.10 -19.03 0.91
N ALA A 151 -13.87 -17.98 0.64
CA ALA A 151 -15.30 -18.09 0.38
C ALA A 151 -15.60 -19.03 -0.80
N ARG A 152 -14.75 -19.01 -1.85
CA ARG A 152 -14.82 -19.97 -2.95
C ARG A 152 -14.54 -21.41 -2.51
N ARG A 153 -13.58 -21.63 -1.61
CA ARG A 153 -13.26 -22.97 -1.09
C ARG A 153 -14.42 -23.57 -0.30
N GLU A 154 -15.04 -22.79 0.60
CA GLU A 154 -16.19 -23.23 1.39
C GLU A 154 -17.40 -23.57 0.50
N SER A 155 -17.60 -22.83 -0.59
CA SER A 155 -18.65 -23.10 -1.58
C SER A 155 -18.44 -24.42 -2.34
N ARG A 156 -17.18 -24.83 -2.60
CA ARG A 156 -16.89 -26.12 -3.25
C ARG A 156 -17.15 -27.30 -2.33
N ILE A 157 -16.76 -27.19 -1.07
CA ILE A 157 -16.96 -28.25 -0.07
C ILE A 157 -18.46 -28.54 0.12
N ARG A 158 -19.30 -27.49 0.18
CA ARG A 158 -20.75 -27.66 0.30
C ARG A 158 -21.40 -28.37 -0.88
N LYS A 159 -20.89 -28.16 -2.11
CA LYS A 159 -21.42 -28.85 -3.30
C LYS A 159 -21.07 -30.34 -3.28
N GLN A 160 -19.84 -30.68 -2.90
CA GLN A 160 -19.40 -32.08 -2.80
C GLN A 160 -20.16 -32.89 -1.74
N GLY A 161 -20.67 -32.24 -0.69
CA GLY A 161 -21.48 -32.90 0.33
C GLY A 161 -22.95 -33.15 -0.05
N ILE A 162 -23.46 -32.56 -1.14
CA ILE A 162 -24.86 -32.74 -1.59
C ILE A 162 -24.97 -33.86 -2.62
N ASP A 163 -23.91 -34.09 -3.41
CA ASP A 163 -23.92 -35.10 -4.48
C ASP A 163 -23.55 -36.52 -3.98
N GLY A 164 -23.33 -36.69 -2.66
CA GLY A 164 -22.86 -37.93 -2.05
C GLY A 164 -23.90 -38.74 -1.28
N ASP A 165 -25.15 -38.25 -1.19
CA ASP A 165 -26.30 -38.91 -0.55
C ASP A 165 -27.34 -39.31 -1.61
#